data_AF-A0A094E8I6-F1
#
_entry.id   AF-A0A094E8I6-F1
#
_cell.length_a   1.000
_cell.length_b   1.000
_cell.length_c   1.000
_cell.angle_alpha   90.00
_cell.angle_beta   90.00
_cell.angle_gamma   90.00
#
_symmetry.space_group_name_H-M   'P 1'
#
loop_
_entity.id
_entity.type
_entity.pdbx_description
1 polymer ?
#
loop_
_entity_poly.entity_id
_entity_poly.type
_entity_poly.pdbx_seq_one_letter_code
_entity_poly.pdbx_strand_id
1 'polypeptide(L)'
;MITAFSRAVAGKKAYVQDKIKEHAKEVNSLLLKGAHFYVCGGVSMAKDVNTLLESLIADERGLSPAEGIAIVKSMRAAKQYQEDAWS
;
A
#
# COMPACT_ATOMS: atom_id res chain seq x y z
N MET A 1 13.87 -2.02 8.54
CA MET A 1 12.74 -2.87 9.00
C MET A 1 11.73 -1.97 9.67
N ILE A 2 10.47 -1.99 9.22
CA ILE A 2 9.38 -1.16 9.77
C ILE A 2 8.34 -2.10 10.39
N THR A 3 7.87 -1.81 11.60
CA THR A 3 6.94 -2.66 12.36
C THR A 3 5.71 -1.87 12.80
N ALA A 4 4.55 -2.54 12.83
CA ALA A 4 3.29 -1.99 13.34
C ALA A 4 2.71 -2.93 14.42
N PHE A 5 2.55 -2.43 15.65
CA PHE A 5 2.06 -3.22 16.78
C PHE A 5 0.65 -2.79 17.16
N SER A 6 -0.35 -3.60 16.82
CA SER A 6 -1.76 -3.28 17.06
C SER A 6 -2.20 -3.38 18.54
N ARG A 7 -1.33 -3.91 19.43
CA ARG A 7 -1.66 -4.20 20.85
C ARG A 7 -0.62 -3.70 21.86
N ALA A 8 0.41 -2.98 21.42
CA ALA A 8 1.48 -2.53 22.33
C ALA A 8 1.03 -1.42 23.28
N VAL A 9 0.08 -0.58 22.85
CA VAL A 9 -0.44 0.53 23.65
C VAL A 9 -1.96 0.44 23.67
N ALA A 10 -2.54 0.40 24.87
CA ALA A 10 -3.99 0.34 25.05
C ALA A 10 -4.67 1.54 24.37
N GLY A 11 -5.70 1.28 23.57
CA GLY A 11 -6.44 2.31 22.84
C GLY A 11 -5.76 2.86 21.57
N LYS A 12 -4.51 2.46 21.26
CA LYS A 12 -3.81 2.91 20.05
C LYS A 12 -3.37 1.71 19.20
N LYS A 13 -4.13 1.45 18.13
CA LYS A 13 -3.78 0.42 17.15
C LYS A 13 -2.91 1.03 16.05
N ALA A 14 -1.87 0.30 15.66
CA ALA A 14 -1.08 0.57 14.47
C ALA A 14 -1.06 -0.67 13.59
N TYR A 15 -1.34 -0.49 12.31
CA TYR A 15 -1.31 -1.53 11.29
C TYR A 15 -0.32 -1.17 10.18
N VAL A 16 -0.10 -2.09 9.24
CA VAL A 16 0.89 -1.94 8.18
C VAL A 16 0.54 -0.79 7.24
N GLN A 17 -0.74 -0.57 6.95
CA GLN A 17 -1.24 0.54 6.16
C GLN A 17 -0.91 1.91 6.78
N ASP A 18 -0.95 2.03 8.12
CA ASP A 18 -0.57 3.27 8.80
C ASP A 18 0.91 3.57 8.55
N LYS A 19 1.76 2.54 8.60
CA LYS A 19 3.20 2.68 8.35
C LYS A 19 3.54 2.97 6.89
N ILE A 20 2.83 2.35 5.95
CA ILE A 20 2.98 2.68 4.53
C ILE A 20 2.63 4.15 4.29
N LYS A 21 1.56 4.66 4.93
CA LYS A 21 1.15 6.06 4.82
C LYS A 21 2.16 7.03 5.43
N GLU A 22 2.72 6.72 6.60
CA GLU A 22 3.81 7.50 7.21
C GLU A 22 5.04 7.62 6.28
N HIS A 23 5.27 6.62 5.44
CA HIS A 23 6.39 6.55 4.48
C HIS A 23 5.95 6.81 3.02
N ALA A 24 4.80 7.45 2.79
CA ALA A 24 4.18 7.58 1.47
C ALA A 24 5.13 8.12 0.39
N LYS A 25 5.87 9.19 0.69
CA LYS A 25 6.84 9.81 -0.22
C LYS A 25 7.97 8.85 -0.63
N GLU A 26 8.50 8.08 0.31
CA GLU A 26 9.57 7.11 0.04
C GLU A 26 9.04 5.95 -0.80
N VAL A 27 7.88 5.40 -0.41
CA VAL A 27 7.19 4.35 -1.17
C VAL A 27 6.94 4.80 -2.61
N ASN A 28 6.36 5.99 -2.81
CA ASN A 28 6.11 6.52 -4.15
C ASN A 28 7.40 6.72 -4.94
N SER A 29 8.47 7.22 -4.31
CA SER A 29 9.78 7.37 -4.96
C SER A 29 10.34 6.03 -5.45
N LEU A 30 10.19 4.95 -4.68
CA LEU A 30 10.61 3.61 -5.07
C LEU A 30 9.76 3.07 -6.23
N LEU A 31 8.44 3.28 -6.20
CA LEU A 31 7.55 2.87 -7.28
C LEU A 31 7.88 3.58 -8.60
N LEU A 32 8.20 4.88 -8.55
CA LEU A 32 8.65 5.63 -9.73
C LEU A 32 10.00 5.12 -10.29
N LYS A 33 10.82 4.49 -9.45
CA LYS A 33 12.09 3.84 -9.84
C LYS A 33 11.90 2.39 -10.30
N GLY A 34 10.66 1.91 -10.42
CA GLY A 34 10.35 0.57 -10.90
C GLY A 34 10.38 -0.52 -9.83
N ALA A 35 10.28 -0.17 -8.54
CA ALA A 35 10.17 -1.15 -7.47
C ALA A 35 8.92 -2.03 -7.62
N HIS A 36 9.04 -3.28 -7.19
CA HIS A 36 7.92 -4.22 -7.11
C HIS A 36 7.30 -4.18 -5.71
N PHE A 37 5.98 -4.25 -5.64
CA PHE A 37 5.18 -4.22 -4.42
C PHE A 37 4.55 -5.60 -4.18
N TYR A 38 4.66 -6.10 -2.95
CA TYR A 38 4.18 -7.42 -2.57
C TYR A 38 3.37 -7.34 -1.29
N VAL A 39 2.25 -8.04 -1.24
CA VAL A 39 1.41 -8.16 -0.04
C VAL A 39 1.10 -9.64 0.18
N CYS A 40 1.28 -10.11 1.41
CA CYS A 40 1.05 -11.50 1.78
C CYS A 40 0.34 -11.55 3.14
N GLY A 41 -0.72 -12.35 3.29
CA GLY A 41 -1.45 -12.46 4.55
C GLY A 41 -2.97 -12.53 4.43
N GLY A 42 -3.66 -11.97 5.42
CA GLY A 42 -5.13 -11.98 5.45
C GLY A 42 -5.76 -11.17 4.32
N VAL A 43 -6.84 -11.67 3.73
CA VAL A 43 -7.60 -11.00 2.65
C VAL A 43 -8.05 -9.58 3.03
N SER A 44 -8.48 -9.37 4.27
CA SER A 44 -8.87 -8.04 4.74
C SER A 44 -7.70 -7.06 4.74
N MET A 45 -6.53 -7.49 5.21
CA MET A 45 -5.31 -6.67 5.21
C MET A 45 -4.87 -6.35 3.78
N ALA A 46 -4.91 -7.34 2.87
CA ALA A 46 -4.55 -7.12 1.46
C ALA A 46 -5.45 -6.07 0.79
N LYS A 47 -6.77 -6.14 1.04
CA LYS A 47 -7.72 -5.14 0.53
C LYS A 47 -7.43 -3.74 1.06
N ASP A 48 -7.18 -3.60 2.37
CA ASP A 48 -6.88 -2.31 2.99
C ASP A 48 -5.59 -1.70 2.44
N VAL A 49 -4.55 -2.52 2.22
CA VAL A 49 -3.29 -2.07 1.63
C VAL A 49 -3.46 -1.68 0.17
N ASN A 50 -4.25 -2.41 -0.63
CA ASN A 50 -4.53 -2.02 -2.01
C ASN A 50 -5.20 -0.64 -2.08
N THR A 51 -6.27 -0.42 -1.32
CA THR A 51 -6.98 0.87 -1.30
C THR A 51 -6.07 2.00 -0.80
N LEU A 52 -5.23 1.74 0.20
CA LEU A 52 -4.21 2.71 0.60
C LEU A 52 -3.27 3.04 -0.56
N LEU A 53 -2.73 2.03 -1.25
CA LEU A 53 -1.76 2.24 -2.32
C LEU A 53 -2.35 3.09 -3.47
N GLU A 54 -3.61 2.85 -3.83
CA GLU A 54 -4.35 3.66 -4.81
C GLU A 54 -4.43 5.13 -4.39
N SER A 55 -4.84 5.39 -3.14
CA SER A 55 -4.91 6.76 -2.60
C SER A 55 -3.53 7.42 -2.48
N LEU A 56 -2.52 6.68 -2.03
CA LEU A 56 -1.16 7.16 -1.85
C LEU A 56 -0.56 7.61 -3.17
N ILE A 57 -0.73 6.81 -4.23
CA ILE A 57 -0.26 7.16 -5.57
C ILE A 57 -0.98 8.40 -6.11
N ALA A 58 -2.29 8.52 -5.87
CA ALA A 58 -3.05 9.69 -6.30
C ALA A 58 -2.56 10.96 -5.59
N ASP A 59 -2.47 10.92 -4.26
CA ASP A 59 -2.07 12.05 -3.42
C ASP A 59 -0.63 12.50 -3.71
N GLU A 60 0.33 11.57 -3.75
CA GLU A 60 1.75 11.89 -3.95
C GLU A 60 2.09 12.37 -5.36
N ARG A 61 1.18 12.17 -6.33
CA ARG A 61 1.38 12.55 -7.74
C ARG A 61 0.42 13.64 -8.21
N GLY A 62 -0.45 14.15 -7.34
CA GLY A 62 -1.44 15.18 -7.69
C GLY A 62 -2.46 14.71 -8.72
N LEU A 63 -2.85 13.44 -8.66
CA LEU A 63 -3.78 12.80 -9.60
C LEU A 63 -5.18 12.67 -8.99
N SER A 64 -6.17 12.43 -9.83
CA SER A 64 -7.50 12.05 -9.37
C SER A 64 -7.50 10.65 -8.74
N PRO A 65 -8.49 10.33 -7.88
CA PRO A 65 -8.63 8.98 -7.32
C PRO A 65 -8.76 7.89 -8.39
N ALA A 66 -9.44 8.19 -9.50
CA ALA A 66 -9.61 7.25 -10.62
C ALA A 66 -8.27 6.92 -11.31
N GLU A 67 -7.37 7.89 -11.43
CA GLU A 67 -6.03 7.68 -11.97
C GLU A 67 -5.16 6.85 -11.04
N GLY A 68 -5.27 7.03 -9.72
CA GLY A 68 -4.60 6.18 -8.73
C GLY A 68 -4.97 4.71 -8.88
N ILE A 69 -6.28 4.42 -9.00
CA ILE A 69 -6.81 3.08 -9.26
C ILE A 69 -6.28 2.52 -10.59
N ALA A 70 -6.29 3.32 -11.66
CA ALA A 70 -5.80 2.90 -12.96
C ALA A 70 -4.31 2.53 -12.95
N ILE A 71 -3.49 3.26 -12.19
CA ILE A 71 -2.06 2.98 -12.03
C ILE A 71 -1.85 1.65 -11.29
N VAL A 72 -2.51 1.44 -10.15
CA VAL A 72 -2.38 0.17 -9.40
C VAL A 72 -2.83 -1.02 -10.24
N LYS A 73 -3.91 -0.88 -11.01
CA LYS A 73 -4.36 -1.90 -11.97
C LYS A 73 -3.28 -2.19 -13.02
N SER A 74 -2.62 -1.16 -13.54
CA SER A 74 -1.53 -1.30 -14.51
C SER A 74 -0.30 -1.98 -13.89
N MET A 75 0.05 -1.66 -12.64
CA MET A 75 1.13 -2.32 -11.90
C MET A 75 0.87 -3.84 -11.76
N ARG A 76 -0.38 -4.25 -11.49
CA ARG A 76 -0.76 -5.67 -11.45
C ARG A 76 -0.57 -6.34 -12.80
N ALA A 77 -1.06 -5.71 -13.88
CA ALA A 77 -0.89 -6.24 -15.24
C ALA A 77 0.59 -6.37 -15.64
N ALA A 78 1.43 -5.44 -15.19
CA ALA A 78 2.88 -5.44 -15.39
C ALA A 78 3.64 -6.37 -14.43
N LYS A 79 2.96 -7.12 -13.55
CA LYS A 79 3.56 -7.97 -12.50
C LYS A 79 4.45 -7.21 -11.49
N GLN A 80 4.27 -5.89 -11.39
CA GLN A 80 4.94 -5.01 -10.43
C GLN A 80 4.19 -4.94 -9.09
N TYR A 81 2.92 -5.37 -9.03
CA TYR A 81 2.18 -5.54 -7.79
C TYR A 81 1.57 -6.95 -7.72
N GLN A 82 1.91 -7.70 -6.68
CA GLN A 82 1.46 -9.08 -6.45
C GLN A 82 0.92 -9.26 -5.04
N GLU A 83 -0.11 -10.10 -4.93
CA GLU A 83 -0.76 -10.43 -3.67
C GLU A 83 -0.84 -11.94 -3.50
N ASP A 84 -0.49 -12.42 -2.31
CA ASP A 84 -0.70 -13.79 -1.86
C ASP A 84 -1.54 -13.76 -0.58
N ALA A 85 -2.87 -13.80 -0.75
CA ALA A 85 -3.82 -13.55 0.34
C ALA A 85 -4.76 -14.74 0.59
N TRP A 86 -5.00 -15.04 1.87
CA TRP A 86 -5.85 -16.15 2.32
C TRP A 86 -6.83 -15.73 3.43
N SER A 87 -7.89 -16.52 3.60
CA SER A 87 -8.94 -16.35 4.62
C SER A 87 -8.83 -17.37 5.72
#